data_AF-A0A926WAE0-F1
#
_entry.id   AF-A0A926WAE0-F1
#
_cell.length_a   1.000
_cell.length_b   1.000
_cell.length_c   1.000
_cell.angle_alpha   90.00
_cell.angle_beta   90.00
_cell.angle_gamma   90.00
#
_symmetry.space_group_name_H-M   'P 1'
#
loop_
_entity.id
_entity.type
_entity.pdbx_description
1 polymer ?
#
loop_
_entity_poly.entity_id
_entity_poly.type
_entity_poly.pdbx_seq_one_letter_code
_entity_poly.pdbx_strand_id
1 'polypeptide(L)'
;MATLIIAQDIPGGINTLEKSLAWNILVSQQLFGKNTYQELQGGLLEKEIDASVVRAADDTFRLIFRGALRLDPTYVTGGGKLWSYAMPWGEVAIPAAFKSN
;
A
#
# COMPACT_ATOMS: atom_id res chain seq x y z
N MET A 1 -7.61 12.21 10.99
CA MET A 1 -7.85 11.31 9.83
C MET A 1 -8.13 12.10 8.56
N ALA A 2 -7.25 12.00 7.56
CA ALA A 2 -7.64 12.28 6.18
C ALA A 2 -8.33 11.03 5.64
N THR A 3 -9.66 11.05 5.56
CA THR A 3 -10.44 9.97 4.96
C THR A 3 -10.17 9.92 3.46
N LEU A 4 -9.89 8.74 2.90
CA LEU A 4 -9.82 8.55 1.46
C LEU A 4 -11.20 8.82 0.83
N ILE A 5 -11.30 9.84 -0.02
CA ILE A 5 -12.54 10.18 -0.72
C ILE A 5 -12.47 9.62 -2.13
N ILE A 6 -13.08 8.44 -2.35
CA ILE A 6 -12.98 7.68 -3.60
C ILE A 6 -13.22 8.54 -4.85
N ALA A 7 -14.29 9.33 -4.87
CA ALA A 7 -14.67 10.13 -6.05
C ALA A 7 -13.72 11.32 -6.33
N GLN A 8 -12.92 11.75 -5.35
CA GLN A 8 -12.04 12.92 -5.48
C GLN A 8 -10.57 12.53 -5.55
N ASP A 9 -10.18 11.48 -4.84
CA ASP A 9 -8.79 11.07 -4.68
C ASP A 9 -8.36 9.98 -5.66
N ILE A 10 -9.29 9.11 -6.08
CA ILE A 10 -8.98 8.01 -7.01
C ILE A 10 -9.34 8.46 -8.43
N PRO A 11 -8.35 8.56 -9.35
CA PRO A 11 -8.60 8.86 -10.76
C PRO A 11 -9.64 7.91 -11.37
N GLY A 12 -10.58 8.45 -12.16
CA GLY A 12 -11.63 7.64 -12.81
C GLY A 12 -11.10 6.58 -13.80
N GLY A 13 -9.83 6.67 -14.23
CA GLY A 13 -9.18 5.65 -15.07
C GLY A 13 -8.83 4.35 -14.33
N ILE A 14 -8.89 4.37 -13.00
CA ILE A 14 -8.66 3.23 -12.12
C ILE A 14 -9.97 2.45 -11.97
N ASN A 15 -10.23 1.60 -12.97
CA ASN A 15 -11.49 0.91 -13.15
C ASN A 15 -11.38 -0.63 -13.06
N THR A 16 -10.24 -1.13 -12.61
CA THR A 16 -9.99 -2.56 -12.39
C THR A 16 -9.32 -2.76 -11.03
N LEU A 17 -9.41 -3.98 -10.49
CA LEU A 17 -8.75 -4.33 -9.24
C LEU A 17 -7.23 -4.15 -9.36
N GLU A 18 -6.64 -4.54 -10.49
CA GLU A 18 -5.21 -4.46 -10.76
C GLU A 18 -4.72 -3.00 -10.82
N LYS A 19 -5.48 -2.12 -11.50
CA LYS A 19 -5.16 -0.68 -11.52
C LYS A 19 -5.30 -0.07 -10.13
N SER A 20 -6.32 -0.46 -9.37
CA SER A 20 -6.53 0.01 -8.00
C SER A 20 -5.36 -0.42 -7.11
N LEU A 21 -4.96 -1.68 -7.18
CA LEU A 21 -3.82 -2.21 -6.46
C LEU A 21 -2.53 -1.46 -6.82
N ALA A 22 -2.23 -1.31 -8.11
CA ALA A 22 -1.03 -0.58 -8.56
C ALA A 22 -1.01 0.86 -8.04
N TRP A 23 -2.13 1.58 -8.12
CA TRP A 23 -2.23 2.94 -7.60
C TRP A 23 -2.03 3.01 -6.08
N ASN A 24 -2.71 2.14 -5.32
CA ASN A 24 -2.59 2.12 -3.86
C ASN A 24 -1.14 1.88 -3.41
N ILE A 25 -0.45 0.94 -4.07
CA ILE A 25 0.95 0.62 -3.76
C ILE A 25 1.88 1.78 -4.10
N LEU A 26 1.74 2.39 -5.28
CA LEU A 26 2.63 3.47 -5.72
C LEU A 26 2.44 4.75 -4.89
N VAL A 27 1.19 5.11 -4.57
CA VAL A 27 0.89 6.21 -3.64
C VAL A 27 1.50 5.93 -2.26
N SER A 28 1.34 4.71 -1.77
CA SER A 28 1.83 4.32 -0.45
C SER A 28 3.36 4.29 -0.39
N GLN A 29 4.04 3.81 -1.44
CA GLN A 29 5.50 3.85 -1.52
C GLN A 29 6.02 5.29 -1.56
N GLN A 30 5.37 6.19 -2.30
CA GLN A 30 5.76 7.60 -2.34
C GLN A 30 5.67 8.26 -0.95
N LEU A 31 4.63 7.92 -0.18
CA LEU A 31 4.37 8.54 1.12
C LEU A 31 5.15 7.87 2.26
N PHE A 32 5.27 6.55 2.24
CA PHE A 32 5.72 5.73 3.38
C PHE A 32 6.88 4.80 3.05
N GLY A 33 7.48 4.87 1.86
CA GLY A 33 8.58 3.98 1.43
C GLY A 33 9.90 4.11 2.22
N LYS A 34 9.97 5.07 3.15
CA LYS A 34 11.08 5.22 4.11
C LYS A 34 10.78 4.59 5.47
N ASN A 35 9.52 4.25 5.75
CA ASN A 35 9.16 3.60 6.99
C ASN A 35 9.76 2.20 7.02
N THR A 36 10.20 1.78 8.20
CA THR A 36 10.76 0.46 8.42
C THR A 36 10.20 -0.16 9.69
N TYR A 37 10.15 -1.48 9.71
CA TYR A 37 9.76 -2.28 10.85
C TYR A 37 10.72 -3.45 11.02
N GLN A 38 10.73 -4.06 12.21
CA GLN A 38 11.47 -5.28 12.45
C GLN A 38 10.52 -6.47 12.28
N GLU A 39 10.73 -7.27 11.23
CA GLU A 39 9.88 -8.43 10.93
C GLU A 39 10.17 -9.62 11.86
N LEU A 40 11.45 -9.82 12.20
CA LEU A 40 11.92 -10.86 13.10
C LEU A 40 12.67 -10.21 14.25
N GLN A 41 12.37 -10.61 15.49
CA GLN A 41 13.05 -10.10 16.67
C GLN A 41 14.57 -10.31 16.56
N GLY A 42 15.35 -9.23 16.64
CA GLY A 42 16.81 -9.25 16.46
C GLY A 42 17.29 -9.29 15.00
N GLY A 43 16.37 -9.36 14.03
CA GLY A 43 16.66 -9.24 12.60
C GLY A 43 16.87 -7.79 12.14
N LEU A 44 17.24 -7.63 10.87
CA LEU A 44 17.38 -6.31 10.24
C LEU A 44 16.01 -5.62 10.08
N LEU A 45 16.06 -4.29 9.91
CA LEU A 45 14.89 -3.49 9.59
C LEU A 45 14.51 -3.69 8.11
N GLU A 46 13.23 -3.95 7.89
CA GLU A 46 12.60 -4.11 6.59
C GLU A 46 11.74 -2.90 6.28
N LYS A 47 11.59 -2.52 5.01
CA LYS A 47 10.65 -1.44 4.64
C LYS A 47 9.21 -1.90 4.83
N GLU A 48 8.36 -1.01 5.33
CA GLU A 48 6.93 -1.27 5.45
C GLU A 48 6.23 -1.37 4.08
N ILE A 49 6.73 -0.65 3.07
CA ILE A 49 6.24 -0.71 1.70
C ILE A 49 7.40 -0.48 0.73
N ASP A 50 7.51 -1.33 -0.27
CA ASP A 50 8.44 -1.13 -1.38
C ASP A 50 7.81 -1.62 -2.69
N ALA A 51 8.11 -0.95 -3.78
CA ALA A 51 7.73 -1.39 -5.10
C ALA A 51 8.80 -1.06 -6.15
N SER A 52 8.86 -1.88 -7.18
CA SER A 52 9.83 -1.75 -8.27
C SER A 52 9.24 -2.27 -9.56
N VAL A 53 9.69 -1.72 -10.68
CA VAL A 53 9.39 -2.25 -12.01
C VAL A 53 10.57 -3.09 -12.45
N VAL A 54 10.30 -4.34 -12.80
CA VAL A 54 11.32 -5.28 -13.29
C VAL A 54 10.96 -5.78 -14.67
N ARG A 55 11.98 -6.16 -15.45
CA ARG A 55 11.81 -6.93 -16.68
C ARG A 55 11.82 -8.42 -16.32
N ALA A 56 10.73 -9.11 -16.59
CA ALA A 56 10.58 -10.54 -16.33
C ALA A 56 11.25 -11.38 -17.44
N ALA A 57 11.39 -12.69 -17.18
CA ALA A 57 12.02 -13.63 -18.11
C ALA A 57 11.25 -13.83 -19.43
N ASP A 58 9.98 -13.45 -19.46
CA ASP A 58 9.12 -13.45 -20.65
C ASP A 58 9.20 -12.12 -21.43
N ASP A 59 10.22 -11.31 -21.18
CA ASP A 59 10.46 -9.97 -21.75
C ASP A 59 9.37 -8.92 -21.45
N THR A 60 8.43 -9.21 -20.53
CA THR A 60 7.42 -8.24 -20.08
C THR A 60 7.90 -7.41 -18.89
N PHE A 61 7.27 -6.24 -18.67
CA PHE A 61 7.48 -5.46 -17.45
C PHE A 61 6.47 -5.84 -16.37
N ARG A 62 6.94 -6.01 -15.13
CA ARG A 62 6.12 -6.35 -13.97
C ARG A 62 6.32 -5.33 -12.86
N LEU A 63 5.23 -4.88 -12.26
CA LEU A 63 5.26 -4.16 -10.98
C LEU A 63 5.34 -5.21 -9.86
N ILE A 64 6.45 -5.23 -9.14
CA ILE A 64 6.64 -6.06 -7.93
C ILE A 64 6.54 -5.15 -6.72
N PHE A 65 5.85 -5.61 -5.69
CA PHE A 65 5.73 -4.87 -4.46
C PHE A 65 5.70 -5.79 -3.25
N ARG A 66 6.08 -5.24 -2.11
CA ARG A 66 5.96 -5.85 -0.78
C ARG A 66 5.42 -4.80 0.18
N GLY A 67 4.38 -5.15 0.93
CA GLY A 67 3.79 -4.28 1.94
C GLY A 67 3.56 -5.04 3.24
N ALA A 68 3.81 -4.37 4.35
CA ALA A 68 3.54 -4.83 5.71
C ALA A 68 2.66 -3.77 6.40
N LEU A 69 1.40 -4.11 6.62
CA LEU A 69 0.45 -3.28 7.36
C LEU A 69 0.32 -3.80 8.78
N ARG A 70 0.39 -2.89 9.75
CA ARG A 70 0.06 -3.22 11.13
C ARG A 70 -1.42 -3.59 11.21
N LEU A 71 -1.73 -4.66 11.95
CA LEU A 71 -3.10 -5.04 12.25
C LEU A 71 -3.45 -4.65 13.69
N ASP A 72 -4.71 -4.28 13.90
CA ASP A 72 -5.29 -4.17 15.23
C ASP A 72 -5.31 -5.56 15.88
N PRO A 73 -4.72 -5.77 17.08
CA PRO A 73 -4.63 -7.07 17.75
C PRO A 73 -5.95 -7.80 17.94
N THR A 74 -7.09 -7.08 17.93
CA THR A 74 -8.42 -7.68 18.00
C THR A 74 -8.73 -8.56 16.79
N TYR A 75 -7.94 -8.55 15.71
CA TYR A 75 -8.08 -9.47 14.57
C TYR A 75 -8.01 -10.95 14.97
N VAL A 76 -7.37 -11.28 16.10
CA VAL A 76 -7.22 -12.66 16.60
C VAL A 76 -8.54 -13.23 17.11
N THR A 77 -9.38 -12.38 17.70
CA THR A 77 -10.63 -12.78 18.37
C THR A 77 -11.88 -12.19 17.71
N GLY A 78 -11.71 -11.15 16.89
CA GLY A 78 -12.76 -10.50 16.15
C GLY A 78 -13.08 -11.27 14.88
N GLY A 79 -14.32 -11.75 14.75
CA GLY A 79 -14.79 -12.53 13.60
C GLY A 79 -14.94 -11.74 12.29
N GLY A 80 -14.34 -10.56 12.16
CA GLY A 80 -14.36 -9.73 10.97
C GLY A 80 -13.43 -10.24 9.87
N LYS A 81 -13.44 -9.54 8.73
CA LYS A 81 -12.50 -9.82 7.64
C LYS A 81 -11.17 -9.12 7.91
N LEU A 82 -10.04 -9.71 7.50
CA LEU A 82 -8.71 -9.21 7.88
C LEU A 82 -8.49 -7.72 7.58
N TRP A 83 -8.99 -7.23 6.44
CA TRP A 83 -8.86 -5.83 6.03
C TRP A 83 -9.60 -4.84 6.94
N SER A 84 -10.59 -5.27 7.74
CA SER A 84 -11.24 -4.38 8.72
C SER A 84 -10.37 -4.08 9.93
N TYR A 85 -9.28 -4.84 10.12
CA TYR A 85 -8.32 -4.65 11.21
C TYR A 85 -7.03 -3.97 10.73
N ALA A 86 -6.91 -3.65 9.44
CA ALA A 86 -5.72 -2.97 8.92
C ALA A 86 -5.62 -1.55 9.47
N MET A 87 -4.48 -1.24 10.11
CA MET A 87 -4.18 0.10 10.60
C MET A 87 -3.47 0.90 9.50
N PRO A 88 -3.69 2.22 9.43
CA PRO A 88 -3.00 3.07 8.45
C PRO A 88 -1.50 3.14 8.74
N TRP A 89 -0.66 3.19 7.69
CA TRP A 89 0.77 3.53 7.81
C TRP A 89 0.98 4.94 8.37
N GLY A 90 0.07 5.85 8.07
CA GLY A 90 0.07 7.21 8.58
C GLY A 90 -1.09 8.03 8.00
N GLU A 91 -1.27 9.24 8.53
CA GLU A 91 -2.30 10.17 8.06
C GLU A 91 -1.66 11.31 7.27
N VAL A 92 -1.51 11.12 5.96
CA VAL A 92 -0.94 12.12 5.05
C VAL A 92 -1.85 12.30 3.85
N ALA A 93 -1.98 13.54 3.38
CA ALA A 93 -2.75 13.83 2.18
C ALA A 93 -2.11 13.18 0.93
N ILE A 94 -2.94 12.60 0.06
CA ILE A 94 -2.49 12.04 -1.21
C ILE A 94 -1.95 13.17 -2.10
N PRO A 95 -0.72 13.06 -2.64
CA PRO A 95 -0.16 14.09 -3.50
C PRO A 95 -0.99 14.30 -4.76
N ALA A 96 -1.11 15.55 -5.22
CA ALA A 96 -1.96 15.91 -6.35
C ALA A 96 -1.62 15.12 -7.64
N ALA A 97 -0.36 14.79 -7.86
CA ALA A 97 0.11 14.00 -9.00
C ALA A 97 -0.53 12.61 -9.12
N PHE A 98 -1.06 12.05 -8.02
CA PHE A 98 -1.72 10.75 -8.02
C PHE A 98 -3.25 10.85 -8.16
N LYS A 99 -3.83 12.07 -8.17
CA LYS A 99 -5.28 12.28 -8.29
C LYS A 99 -5.73 12.51 -9.74
N SER A 100 -4.79 12.62 -10.67
CA SER A 100 -5.04 12.70 -12.12
C SER A 100 -4.46 11.48 -12.85
N ASN A 101 -5.03 11.15 -14.02
CA ASN A 101 -4.48 10.14 -14.94
C ASN A 101 -3.25 10.67 -15.68
#